data_AF-C4WVN7-F1
#
_entry.id   AF-C4WVN7-F1
#
_cell.length_a   1.000
_cell.length_b   1.000
_cell.length_c   1.000
_cell.angle_alpha   90.00
_cell.angle_beta   90.00
_cell.angle_gamma   90.00
#
_symmetry.space_group_name_H-M   'P 1'
#
loop_
_entity.id
_entity.type
_entity.pdbx_description
1 polymer ?
#
loop_
_entity_poly.entity_id
_entity_poly.type
_entity_poly.pdbx_seq_one_letter_code
_entity_poly.pdbx_strand_id
1 'polypeptide(L)'
;MGITMVDCLNNVMVRQFMCATQLAAINFKNISKEVDFILMILSHPILQKYPLKTLYITTFLKTIIIQMENNGNELSDDLYLKYVELIQNQSNEGPFYKHYILDNNISNELTESVITIQESTSIVSQGTTGLCTWQAGIALSCWC
;
A
#
# COMPACT_ATOMS: atom_id res chain seq x y z
N MET A 1 -0.55 -23.27 9.57
CA MET A 1 0.28 -22.22 10.17
C MET A 1 -0.33 -20.91 9.71
N GLY A 2 -0.92 -20.13 10.62
CA GLY A 2 -1.64 -18.91 10.23
C GLY A 2 -0.67 -17.84 9.74
N ILE A 3 -1.08 -17.08 8.73
CA ILE A 3 -0.33 -15.92 8.24
C ILE A 3 -0.22 -14.91 9.39
N THR A 4 0.99 -14.47 9.75
CA THR A 4 1.18 -13.46 10.81
C THR A 4 1.34 -12.06 10.22
N MET A 5 1.05 -11.03 11.03
CA MET A 5 1.29 -9.64 10.64
C MET A 5 2.79 -9.36 10.40
N VAL A 6 3.68 -10.05 11.12
CA VAL A 6 5.12 -9.93 10.93
C VAL A 6 5.52 -10.46 9.54
N ASP A 7 5.01 -11.61 9.13
CA ASP A 7 5.27 -12.17 7.79
C ASP A 7 4.80 -11.22 6.68
N CYS A 8 3.67 -10.56 6.91
CA CYS A 8 3.10 -9.58 5.99
C CYS A 8 3.97 -8.35 5.83
N LEU A 9 4.49 -7.82 6.92
CA LEU A 9 5.33 -6.62 6.90
C LEU A 9 6.73 -6.88 6.32
N ASN A 10 7.21 -8.12 6.44
CA ASN A 10 8.42 -8.56 5.76
C ASN A 10 8.22 -8.77 4.25
N ASN A 11 6.98 -8.79 3.74
CA ASN A 11 6.73 -8.96 2.32
C ASN A 11 7.10 -7.68 1.53
N VAL A 12 7.92 -7.85 0.49
CA VAL A 12 8.42 -6.74 -0.32
C VAL A 12 7.29 -5.98 -1.04
N MET A 13 6.30 -6.68 -1.59
CA MET A 13 5.15 -6.04 -2.23
C MET A 13 4.35 -5.23 -1.20
N VAL A 14 4.16 -5.72 0.02
CA VAL A 14 3.51 -4.97 1.09
C VAL A 14 4.28 -3.70 1.44
N ARG A 15 5.61 -3.78 1.62
CA ARG A 15 6.44 -2.60 1.90
C ARG A 15 6.33 -1.57 0.77
N GLN A 16 6.42 -2.01 -0.48
CA GLN A 16 6.25 -1.15 -1.65
C GLN A 16 4.83 -0.56 -1.75
N PHE A 17 3.81 -1.36 -1.41
CA PHE A 17 2.42 -0.93 -1.37
C PHE A 17 2.24 0.21 -0.35
N MET A 18 2.74 0.02 0.87
CA MET A 18 2.66 0.95 1.99
C MET A 18 3.43 2.26 1.76
N CYS A 19 4.52 2.22 0.98
CA CYS A 19 5.28 3.41 0.58
C CYS A 19 4.67 4.17 -0.62
N ALA A 20 3.55 3.68 -1.16
CA ALA A 20 2.94 4.17 -2.40
C ALA A 20 3.92 4.19 -3.60
N THR A 21 4.71 3.13 -3.74
CA THR A 21 5.65 2.95 -4.86
C THR A 21 4.94 2.97 -6.20
N GLN A 22 5.57 3.54 -7.23
CA GLN A 22 5.01 3.53 -8.58
C GLN A 22 4.76 2.10 -9.07
N LEU A 23 3.55 1.85 -9.60
CA LEU A 23 3.12 0.52 -10.05
C LEU A 23 4.09 -0.13 -11.04
N ALA A 24 4.68 0.66 -11.94
CA ALA A 24 5.66 0.18 -12.92
C ALA A 24 6.94 -0.39 -12.30
N ALA A 25 7.26 -0.03 -11.05
CA ALA A 25 8.43 -0.51 -10.32
C ALA A 25 8.12 -1.74 -9.43
N ILE A 26 6.85 -2.14 -9.31
CA ILE A 26 6.43 -3.25 -8.45
C ILE A 26 6.46 -4.55 -9.26
N ASN A 27 7.02 -5.61 -8.65
CA ASN A 27 7.10 -6.93 -9.26
C ASN A 27 5.87 -7.77 -8.89
N PHE A 28 5.04 -8.08 -9.88
CA PHE A 28 3.78 -8.82 -9.69
C PHE A 28 3.86 -10.33 -9.99
N LYS A 29 5.06 -10.94 -10.02
CA LYS A 29 5.25 -12.34 -10.45
C LYS A 29 4.54 -13.39 -9.57
N ASN A 30 4.39 -13.16 -8.26
CA ASN A 30 3.84 -14.16 -7.31
C ASN A 30 2.56 -13.67 -6.60
N ILE A 31 1.71 -12.98 -7.36
CA ILE A 31 0.61 -12.19 -6.82
C ILE A 31 -0.41 -12.98 -5.99
N SER A 32 -0.66 -14.25 -6.34
CA SER A 32 -1.69 -15.07 -5.68
C SER A 32 -1.40 -15.30 -4.19
N LYS A 33 -0.12 -15.31 -3.79
CA LYS A 33 0.29 -15.45 -2.38
C LYS A 33 0.31 -14.11 -1.64
N GLU A 34 0.37 -13.01 -2.38
CA GLU A 34 0.56 -11.67 -1.82
C GLU A 34 -0.79 -10.94 -1.63
N VAL A 35 -1.85 -11.40 -2.29
CA VAL A 35 -3.21 -10.84 -2.16
C VAL A 35 -3.69 -10.89 -0.71
N ASP A 36 -3.52 -12.01 -0.01
CA ASP A 36 -3.95 -12.15 1.39
C ASP A 36 -3.25 -11.13 2.30
N PHE A 37 -1.97 -10.89 2.04
CA PHE A 37 -1.21 -9.86 2.75
C PHE A 37 -1.74 -8.46 2.47
N ILE A 38 -2.04 -8.14 1.21
CA ILE A 38 -2.61 -6.84 0.84
C ILE A 38 -3.99 -6.64 1.50
N LEU A 39 -4.86 -7.64 1.50
CA LEU A 39 -6.17 -7.56 2.15
C LEU A 39 -6.06 -7.42 3.67
N MET A 40 -5.08 -8.09 4.29
CA MET A 40 -4.79 -7.95 5.70
C MET A 40 -4.34 -6.53 6.05
N ILE A 41 -3.44 -5.94 5.25
CA ILE A 41 -2.98 -4.55 5.44
C ILE A 41 -4.10 -3.54 5.21
N LEU A 42 -4.93 -3.72 4.19
CA LEU A 42 -6.08 -2.85 3.91
C LEU A 42 -7.11 -2.83 5.05
N SER A 43 -7.15 -3.89 5.85
CA SER A 43 -8.00 -4.01 7.02
C SER A 43 -7.34 -3.48 8.31
N HIS A 44 -6.05 -3.13 8.25
CA HIS A 44 -5.30 -2.71 9.43
C HIS A 44 -5.69 -1.29 9.89
N PRO A 45 -5.85 -1.04 11.21
CA PRO A 45 -6.27 0.27 11.74
C PRO A 45 -5.39 1.45 11.33
N ILE A 46 -4.11 1.20 11.01
CA ILE A 46 -3.19 2.26 10.54
C ILE A 46 -3.72 2.97 9.28
N LEU A 47 -4.32 2.22 8.35
CA LEU A 47 -4.85 2.78 7.10
C LEU A 47 -6.23 3.42 7.28
N GLN A 48 -6.92 3.11 8.38
CA GLN A 48 -8.13 3.85 8.77
C GLN A 48 -7.77 5.21 9.38
N LYS A 49 -6.70 5.25 10.18
CA LYS A 49 -6.22 6.48 10.83
C LYS A 49 -5.45 7.40 9.88
N TYR A 50 -4.61 6.81 9.03
CA TYR A 50 -3.70 7.49 8.12
C TYR A 50 -3.81 6.85 6.74
N PRO A 51 -4.81 7.22 5.92
CA PRO A 51 -5.09 6.54 4.67
C PRO A 51 -4.03 6.79 3.60
N LEU A 52 -3.72 5.75 2.81
CA LEU A 52 -3.07 5.91 1.51
C LEU A 52 -4.03 6.63 0.55
N LYS A 53 -3.49 7.20 -0.53
CA LYS A 53 -4.31 7.85 -1.56
C LYS A 53 -5.28 6.83 -2.20
N THR A 54 -6.58 7.06 -2.13
CA THR A 54 -7.60 6.12 -2.65
C THR A 54 -7.39 5.76 -4.12
N LEU A 55 -7.00 6.74 -4.95
CA LEU A 55 -6.66 6.50 -6.36
C LEU A 55 -5.49 5.51 -6.51
N TYR A 56 -4.48 5.61 -5.64
CA TYR A 56 -3.36 4.67 -5.64
C TYR A 56 -3.83 3.26 -5.28
N ILE A 57 -4.58 3.10 -4.19
CA ILE A 57 -5.09 1.79 -3.75
C ILE A 57 -5.94 1.15 -4.85
N THR A 58 -6.91 1.89 -5.38
CA THR A 58 -7.81 1.36 -6.43
C THR A 58 -7.06 0.98 -7.70
N THR A 59 -6.08 1.78 -8.14
CA THR A 59 -5.27 1.44 -9.32
C THR A 59 -4.39 0.20 -9.04
N PHE A 60 -3.85 0.08 -7.83
CA PHE A 60 -3.06 -1.07 -7.40
C PHE A 60 -3.89 -2.37 -7.39
N LEU A 61 -5.06 -2.35 -6.74
CA LEU A 61 -5.97 -3.50 -6.72
C LEU A 61 -6.46 -3.88 -8.12
N LYS A 62 -6.81 -2.92 -8.97
CA LYS A 62 -7.17 -3.17 -10.37
C LYS A 62 -6.04 -3.86 -11.14
N THR A 63 -4.79 -3.46 -10.88
CA THR A 63 -3.61 -4.07 -11.50
C THR A 63 -3.46 -5.52 -11.04
N ILE A 64 -3.64 -5.79 -9.74
CA ILE A 64 -3.64 -7.16 -9.22
C ILE A 64 -4.70 -8.03 -9.90
N ILE A 65 -5.93 -7.53 -9.96
CA ILE A 65 -7.07 -8.26 -10.56
C ILE A 65 -6.74 -8.64 -12.01
N ILE A 66 -6.32 -7.67 -12.84
CA ILE A 66 -5.98 -7.91 -14.25
C ILE A 66 -4.84 -8.94 -14.38
N GLN A 67 -3.82 -8.86 -13.53
CA GLN A 67 -2.71 -9.81 -13.58
C GLN A 67 -3.15 -11.23 -13.18
N MET A 68 -4.03 -11.38 -12.20
CA MET A 68 -4.58 -12.67 -11.81
C MET A 68 -5.47 -13.27 -12.91
N GLU A 69 -6.36 -12.46 -13.50
CA GLU A 69 -7.21 -12.85 -14.62
C GLU A 69 -6.37 -13.34 -15.81
N ASN A 70 -5.33 -12.59 -16.19
CA ASN A 70 -4.45 -12.95 -17.31
C ASN A 70 -3.68 -14.26 -17.07
N ASN A 71 -3.35 -14.56 -15.82
CA ASN A 71 -2.63 -15.78 -15.44
C ASN A 71 -3.58 -16.97 -15.23
N GLY A 72 -4.90 -16.78 -15.40
CA GLY A 72 -5.91 -17.81 -15.14
C GLY A 72 -6.02 -18.23 -13.67
N ASN A 73 -5.59 -17.37 -12.75
CA ASN A 73 -5.71 -17.63 -11.31
C ASN A 73 -7.13 -17.36 -10.84
N GLU A 74 -7.60 -18.16 -9.89
CA GLU A 74 -8.83 -17.88 -9.16
C GLU A 74 -8.67 -16.60 -8.34
N LEU A 75 -9.65 -15.70 -8.46
CA LEU A 75 -9.69 -14.44 -7.75
C LEU A 75 -10.47 -14.59 -6.46
N SER A 76 -9.94 -14.01 -5.38
CA SER A 76 -10.67 -13.93 -4.12
C SER A 76 -11.85 -12.96 -4.25
N ASP A 77 -13.05 -13.40 -3.87
CA ASP A 77 -14.24 -12.54 -3.80
C ASP A 77 -13.99 -11.31 -2.91
N ASP A 78 -13.22 -11.48 -1.82
CA ASP A 78 -12.87 -10.40 -0.90
C ASP A 78 -12.09 -9.28 -1.60
N LEU A 79 -11.22 -9.63 -2.56
CA LEU A 79 -10.46 -8.66 -3.34
C LEU A 79 -11.38 -7.79 -4.21
N TYR A 80 -12.34 -8.42 -4.88
CA TYR A 80 -13.33 -7.70 -5.69
C TYR A 80 -14.26 -6.85 -4.84
N LEU A 81 -14.79 -7.40 -3.75
CA LEU A 81 -15.63 -6.67 -2.81
C LEU A 81 -14.91 -5.43 -2.28
N LYS A 82 -13.64 -5.58 -1.88
CA LYS A 82 -12.82 -4.46 -1.39
C LYS A 82 -12.57 -3.42 -2.47
N TYR A 83 -12.27 -3.84 -3.70
CA TYR A 83 -12.09 -2.94 -4.82
C TYR A 83 -13.36 -2.13 -5.15
N VAL A 84 -14.52 -2.79 -5.18
CA VAL A 84 -15.83 -2.16 -5.43
C VAL A 84 -16.16 -1.18 -4.31
N GLU A 85 -15.99 -1.57 -3.04
CA GLU A 85 -16.18 -0.69 -1.88
C GLU A 85 -15.35 0.59 -2.01
N LEU A 86 -14.06 0.46 -2.38
CA LEU A 86 -13.17 1.60 -2.52
C LEU A 86 -13.57 2.54 -3.66
N ILE A 87 -14.04 2.00 -4.79
CA ILE A 87 -14.53 2.83 -5.90
C ILE A 87 -15.81 3.58 -5.53
N GLN A 88 -16.75 2.92 -4.87
CA GLN A 88 -18.00 3.54 -4.43
C GLN A 88 -17.75 4.67 -3.42
N ASN A 89 -16.72 4.50 -2.59
CA ASN A 89 -16.30 5.48 -1.57
C ASN A 89 -15.21 6.45 -2.06
N GLN A 90 -14.94 6.56 -3.37
CA GLN A 90 -14.05 7.58 -3.94
C GLN A 90 -14.67 9.00 -3.81
N SER A 91 -14.76 9.52 -2.59
CA SER A 91 -15.37 10.84 -2.34
C SER A 91 -14.50 11.80 -1.54
N ASN A 92 -13.29 11.42 -1.10
CA ASN A 92 -12.50 12.28 -0.21
C ASN A 92 -11.20 12.80 -0.83
N GLU A 93 -11.17 14.10 -1.11
CA GLU A 93 -9.97 14.93 -1.12
C GLU A 93 -9.49 15.14 0.33
N GLY A 94 -8.93 14.09 0.93
CA GLY A 94 -8.31 14.13 2.25
C GLY A 94 -6.78 14.18 2.17
N PRO A 95 -6.08 14.48 3.29
CA PRO A 95 -4.66 14.22 3.38
C PRO A 95 -4.42 12.73 3.15
N PHE A 96 -3.34 12.40 2.43
CA PHE A 96 -2.90 11.02 2.26
C PHE A 96 -1.52 10.86 2.87
N TYR A 97 -1.22 9.61 3.22
CA TYR A 97 -0.02 9.26 3.94
C TYR A 97 0.78 8.23 3.15
N LYS A 98 2.07 8.13 3.47
CA LYS A 98 2.95 7.02 3.10
C LYS A 98 3.52 6.41 4.37
N HIS A 99 3.74 5.10 4.33
CA HIS A 99 4.18 4.32 5.48
C HIS A 99 5.46 3.58 5.13
N TYR A 100 6.53 3.85 5.88
CA TYR A 100 7.85 3.26 5.71
C TYR A 100 8.11 2.29 6.85
N ILE A 101 8.18 1.00 6.52
CA ILE A 101 8.44 -0.08 7.48
C ILE A 101 9.96 -0.18 7.71
N LEU A 102 10.37 -0.08 8.97
CA LEU A 102 11.76 -0.16 9.42
C LEU A 102 12.13 -1.60 9.80
N ASP A 103 13.24 -2.12 9.26
CA ASP A 103 13.61 -3.54 9.32
C ASP A 103 14.21 -4.01 10.66
N ASN A 104 14.36 -3.13 11.66
CA ASN A 104 15.29 -3.39 12.77
C ASN A 104 14.75 -4.21 13.94
N ASN A 105 13.50 -4.69 13.88
CA ASN A 105 12.86 -5.73 14.71
C ASN A 105 11.35 -5.44 14.66
N ILE A 106 10.66 -5.97 13.65
CA ILE A 106 9.19 -5.86 13.56
C ILE A 106 8.62 -6.60 14.77
N SER A 107 8.29 -5.86 15.82
CA SER A 107 7.51 -6.37 16.94
C SER A 107 6.12 -6.74 16.42
N ASN A 108 5.34 -7.51 17.19
CA ASN A 108 3.97 -7.83 16.81
C ASN A 108 3.09 -6.57 16.59
N GLU A 109 3.56 -5.39 17.00
CA GLU A 109 2.87 -4.12 16.87
C GLU A 109 3.44 -3.28 15.71
N LEU A 110 2.65 -3.18 14.62
CA LEU A 110 2.98 -2.37 13.44
C LEU A 110 3.37 -0.93 13.78
N THR A 111 2.77 -0.35 14.81
CA THR A 111 2.90 1.06 15.16
C THR A 111 4.30 1.47 15.59
N GLU A 112 5.11 0.56 16.11
CA GLU A 112 6.49 0.86 16.54
C GLU A 112 7.48 0.80 15.37
N SER A 113 7.15 0.05 14.33
CA SER A 113 8.05 -0.25 13.20
C SER A 113 7.74 0.54 11.93
N VAL A 114 6.84 1.53 11.99
CA VAL A 114 6.38 2.29 10.82
C VAL A 114 6.52 3.78 11.01
N ILE A 115 7.27 4.42 10.11
CA ILE A 115 7.27 5.88 9.94
C ILE A 115 6.12 6.26 9.00
N THR A 116 5.18 7.07 9.48
CA THR A 116 4.06 7.58 8.67
C THR A 116 4.27 9.06 8.34
N ILE A 117 4.25 9.40 7.06
CA ILE A 117 4.46 10.78 6.56
C ILE A 117 3.20 11.23 5.82
N GLN A 118 2.69 12.40 6.18
CA GLN A 118 1.63 13.06 5.41
C GLN A 118 2.23 13.72 4.16
N GLU A 119 1.63 13.43 3.01
CA GLU A 119 2.08 13.97 1.73
C GLU A 119 1.16 15.10 1.25
N SER A 120 1.71 16.04 0.50
CA SER A 120 0.95 17.13 -0.10
C SER A 120 0.12 16.65 -1.29
N THR A 121 -1.11 17.14 -1.40
CA THR A 121 -2.01 16.89 -2.53
C THR A 121 -1.64 17.70 -3.78
N SER A 122 -0.84 18.75 -3.62
CA SER A 122 -0.36 19.60 -4.70
C SER A 122 1.16 19.75 -4.68
N ILE A 123 1.75 19.88 -5.87
CA ILE A 123 3.19 20.15 -6.03
C ILE A 123 3.53 21.55 -5.52
N VAL A 124 2.58 22.49 -5.58
CA VAL A 124 2.70 23.82 -4.98
C VAL A 124 1.52 24.02 -4.05
N SER A 125 1.79 24.31 -2.79
CA SER A 125 0.79 24.64 -1.78
C SER A 125 1.21 25.93 -1.10
N GLN A 126 0.31 26.92 -1.04
CA GLN A 126 0.56 28.21 -0.36
C GLN A 126 1.85 28.94 -0.79
N GLY A 127 2.24 28.79 -2.06
CA GLY A 127 3.43 29.47 -2.63
C GLY A 127 4.77 28.76 -2.35
N THR A 128 4.77 27.59 -1.72
CA THR A 128 5.94 26.73 -1.55
C THR A 128 5.71 25.37 -2.19
N THR A 129 6.79 24.62 -2.47
CA THR A 129 6.69 23.26 -2.98
C THR A 129 6.05 22.37 -1.91
N GLY A 130 5.01 21.64 -2.28
CA GLY A 130 4.36 20.66 -1.41
C GLY A 130 5.34 19.55 -1.01
N LEU A 131 5.22 19.10 0.24
CA LEU A 131 6.01 18.00 0.76
C LEU A 131 5.60 16.69 0.07
N CYS A 132 6.42 16.22 -0.85
CA CYS A 132 6.24 14.97 -1.57
C CYS A 132 7.53 14.14 -1.51
N THR A 133 7.46 12.90 -1.03
CA THR A 133 8.64 12.03 -1.03
C THR A 133 9.04 11.68 -2.47
N TRP A 134 10.30 11.96 -2.81
CA TRP A 134 10.89 11.64 -4.12
C TRP A 134 11.01 10.14 -4.35
N GLN A 135 10.96 9.72 -5.62
CA GLN A 135 11.07 8.31 -6.01
C GLN A 135 12.36 7.66 -5.52
N ALA A 136 13.48 8.39 -5.52
CA ALA A 136 14.75 7.91 -4.96
C ALA A 136 14.68 7.68 -3.45
N GLY A 137 13.93 8.50 -2.70
CA GLY A 137 13.71 8.32 -1.27
C GLY A 137 12.87 7.07 -0.97
N ILE A 138 11.84 6.82 -1.77
CA ILE A 138 11.05 5.59 -1.69
C ILE A 138 11.94 4.37 -1.98
N ALA A 139 12.72 4.40 -3.06
CA ALA A 139 13.63 3.31 -3.41
C ALA A 139 14.65 3.03 -2.29
N LEU A 140 15.23 4.08 -1.69
CA LEU A 140 16.15 3.95 -0.56
C LEU A 140 15.47 3.32 0.66
N SER A 141 14.25 3.74 0.97
CA SER A 141 13.50 3.21 2.12
C SER A 141 13.11 1.74 2.00
N CYS A 142 12.99 1.22 0.77
CA CYS A 142 12.75 -0.20 0.53
C CYS A 142 14.05 -1.02 0.42
N TRP A 143 15.22 -0.36 0.35
CA TRP A 143 16.52 -1.03 0.30
C TRP A 143 17.10 -1.29 1.69
N CYS A 144 16.86 -0.37 2.63
CA CYS A 144 17.26 -0.48 4.02
C CYS A 144 16.28 -1.30 4.86
#